data_AF-A0A6L4ZIK6-F1
#
_entry.id   AF-A0A6L4ZIK6-F1
#
_cell.length_a   1.000
_cell.length_b   1.000
_cell.length_c   1.000
_cell.angle_alpha   90.00
_cell.angle_beta   90.00
_cell.angle_gamma   90.00
#
_symmetry.space_group_name_H-M   'P 1'
#
loop_
_entity.id
_entity.type
_entity.pdbx_description
1 polymer ?
#
loop_
_entity_poly.entity_id
_entity_poly.type
_entity_poly.pdbx_seq_one_letter_code
_entity_poly.pdbx_strand_id
1 'polypeptide(L)'
;MISRSTKCISILVFLLIVSTVALAQQGAVKGVVRVKKSVSDTPQPTEGITVDIYRIDITGKYNTKTDKKGEYFHSLPAFGEYVISVSGPELSPITSNKFRIGGDQPLEQNFELVSGDGKRLTQTEVVDYIKKGGAPAAANAPKITAEEAKRLDEERAKIEKDNAKIKTDFEAVKKHVEAGAAFVQKSEYENAIKEFKEAMVIDNAQSVVYAQLGQALFNLGAIRFNAKKKDEAKALFIESAEYAEKATKLALDNPTYIKIYADSCHILAKQFGAIDFGEKAINAYTSGSTIETDPVKKSKMINRIADIYYSQGDMEKCSTTYEKVLATDPNNTEALKGKANVILATTASINTPQDKARLEEAMGIYQKIVDSLPDGAEKNEVSGYIAYLQDTMKIEPPKDTKGKKEKDKKDKKGK
;
A
#
# COMPACT_ATOMS: atom_id res chain seq x y z
N MET A 1 -29.76 -19.77 21.50
CA MET A 1 -30.26 -19.05 20.30
C MET A 1 -29.36 -17.85 20.07
N ILE A 2 -28.38 -17.98 19.17
CA ILE A 2 -28.33 -17.29 17.85
C ILE A 2 -28.29 -15.76 18.06
N SER A 3 -27.17 -15.05 17.85
CA SER A 3 -26.48 -14.93 16.57
C SER A 3 -25.04 -14.43 16.74
N ARG A 4 -24.10 -15.16 16.11
CA ARG A 4 -22.75 -14.70 15.78
C ARG A 4 -22.84 -13.70 14.64
N SER A 5 -22.38 -12.47 14.85
CA SER A 5 -22.13 -11.49 13.78
C SER A 5 -20.63 -11.32 13.63
N THR A 6 -20.01 -12.26 12.91
CA THR A 6 -18.63 -12.16 12.45
C THR A 6 -18.62 -11.20 11.26
N LYS A 7 -18.27 -9.94 11.49
CA LYS A 7 -17.98 -9.01 10.39
C LYS A 7 -16.62 -9.39 9.80
N CYS A 8 -16.65 -10.14 8.70
CA CYS A 8 -15.51 -10.32 7.81
C CYS A 8 -15.10 -8.94 7.25
N ILE A 9 -13.99 -8.39 7.74
CA ILE A 9 -13.32 -7.26 7.11
C ILE A 9 -12.50 -7.85 5.97
N SER A 10 -13.08 -7.86 4.77
CA SER A 10 -12.34 -8.16 3.54
C SER A 10 -11.36 -7.01 3.29
N ILE A 11 -10.09 -7.21 3.64
CA ILE A 11 -9.00 -6.29 3.25
C ILE A 11 -8.77 -6.50 1.76
N LEU A 12 -9.31 -5.59 0.95
CA LEU A 12 -9.01 -5.48 -0.47
C LEU A 12 -7.59 -4.91 -0.60
N VAL A 13 -6.59 -5.78 -0.76
CA VAL A 13 -5.18 -5.39 -0.97
C VAL A 13 -5.06 -4.82 -2.38
N PHE A 14 -5.00 -3.50 -2.50
CA PHE A 14 -4.66 -2.83 -3.76
C PHE A 14 -3.14 -2.94 -3.97
N LEU A 15 -2.74 -3.92 -4.76
CA LEU A 15 -1.35 -4.15 -5.16
C LEU A 15 -0.98 -3.08 -6.20
N LEU A 16 -0.59 -1.89 -5.75
CA LEU A 16 -0.08 -0.84 -6.63
C LEU A 16 1.41 -1.11 -6.88
N ILE A 17 1.68 -1.98 -7.86
CA ILE A 17 3.03 -2.26 -8.33
C ILE A 17 3.37 -1.25 -9.42
N VAL A 18 4.37 -0.42 -9.15
CA VAL A 18 5.11 0.25 -10.23
C VAL A 18 5.99 -0.82 -10.85
N SER A 19 5.43 -1.59 -11.79
CA SER A 19 6.26 -2.37 -12.68
C SER A 19 7.04 -1.33 -13.46
N THR A 20 8.36 -1.30 -13.33
CA THR A 20 9.18 -0.64 -14.33
C THR A 20 8.78 -1.27 -15.64
N VAL A 21 7.93 -0.56 -16.38
CA VAL A 21 7.57 -0.93 -17.74
C VAL A 21 8.93 -0.98 -18.42
N ALA A 22 9.40 -2.17 -18.79
CA ALA A 22 10.40 -2.27 -19.84
C ALA A 22 9.88 -1.34 -20.92
N LEU A 23 10.57 -0.22 -21.16
CA LEU A 23 10.09 0.86 -22.01
C LEU A 23 9.64 0.22 -23.32
N ALA A 24 8.33 0.01 -23.46
CA ALA A 24 7.78 -0.54 -24.68
C ALA A 24 8.05 0.57 -25.68
N GLN A 25 9.06 0.37 -26.53
CA GLN A 25 9.30 1.28 -27.64
C GLN A 25 7.94 1.42 -28.36
N GLN A 26 7.41 2.64 -28.41
CA GLN A 26 6.21 2.90 -29.17
C GLN A 26 6.65 3.04 -30.62
N GLY A 27 6.10 2.24 -31.51
CA GLY A 27 6.18 2.57 -32.93
C GLY A 27 4.89 3.26 -33.36
N ALA A 28 4.73 3.49 -34.65
CA ALA A 28 3.56 4.19 -35.15
C ALA A 28 3.11 3.65 -36.50
N VAL A 29 1.85 3.91 -36.81
CA VAL A 29 1.29 3.74 -38.15
C VAL A 29 0.83 5.09 -38.68
N LYS A 30 1.04 5.32 -39.96
CA LYS A 30 0.57 6.50 -40.68
C LYS A 30 0.01 6.12 -42.04
N GLY A 31 -0.70 7.03 -42.68
CA GLY A 31 -1.05 6.87 -44.08
C GLY A 31 -2.05 7.91 -44.55
N VAL A 32 -2.53 7.73 -45.76
CA VAL A 32 -3.50 8.60 -46.43
C VAL A 32 -4.70 7.78 -46.85
N VAL A 33 -5.90 8.29 -46.58
CA VAL A 33 -7.15 7.74 -47.09
C VAL A 33 -7.68 8.63 -48.21
N ARG A 34 -8.01 7.99 -49.34
CA ARG A 34 -8.65 8.65 -50.47
C ARG A 34 -10.00 8.00 -50.78
N VAL A 35 -10.93 8.77 -51.32
CA VAL A 35 -12.28 8.31 -51.66
C VAL A 35 -12.56 8.53 -53.13
N LYS A 36 -13.21 7.53 -53.75
CA LYS A 36 -13.81 7.59 -55.09
C LYS A 36 -15.33 7.47 -54.98
N LYS A 37 -16.07 8.39 -55.59
CA LYS A 37 -17.55 8.32 -55.60
C LYS A 37 -18.06 7.36 -56.68
N SER A 38 -17.31 7.23 -57.76
CA SER A 38 -17.49 6.26 -58.84
C SER A 38 -16.16 5.57 -59.19
N VAL A 39 -16.22 4.38 -59.79
CA VAL A 39 -15.04 3.58 -60.21
C VAL A 39 -14.16 4.36 -61.22
N SER A 40 -14.75 5.29 -61.96
CA SER A 40 -14.08 6.16 -62.93
C SER A 40 -13.39 7.39 -62.33
N ASP A 41 -13.59 7.68 -61.04
CA ASP A 41 -13.15 8.94 -60.44
C ASP A 41 -11.68 8.88 -59.99
N THR A 42 -11.01 10.03 -60.06
CA THR A 42 -9.71 10.21 -59.43
C THR A 42 -9.87 10.22 -57.90
N PRO A 43 -9.17 9.33 -57.16
CA PRO A 43 -9.30 9.23 -55.71
C PRO A 43 -8.84 10.52 -55.02
N GLN A 44 -9.71 11.12 -54.22
CA GLN A 44 -9.42 12.38 -53.53
C GLN A 44 -9.12 12.15 -52.04
N PRO A 45 -8.08 12.77 -51.46
CA PRO A 45 -7.87 12.74 -50.02
C PRO A 45 -9.10 13.27 -49.28
N THR A 46 -9.55 12.57 -48.25
CA THR A 46 -10.83 12.87 -47.60
C THR A 46 -10.67 12.99 -46.09
N GLU A 47 -11.16 14.10 -45.54
CA GLU A 47 -11.14 14.40 -44.10
C GLU A 47 -12.20 13.60 -43.33
N GLY A 48 -11.91 13.31 -42.07
CA GLY A 48 -12.88 12.75 -41.13
C GLY A 48 -13.21 11.27 -41.33
N ILE A 49 -12.49 10.56 -42.19
CA ILE A 49 -12.64 9.12 -42.36
C ILE A 49 -12.12 8.40 -41.11
N THR A 50 -12.90 7.44 -40.62
CA THR A 50 -12.60 6.72 -39.38
C THR A 50 -11.61 5.60 -39.65
N VAL A 51 -10.53 5.54 -38.86
CA VAL A 51 -9.49 4.52 -38.91
C VAL A 51 -9.47 3.79 -37.56
N ASP A 52 -10.06 2.60 -37.51
CA ASP A 52 -9.97 1.70 -36.35
C ASP A 52 -8.75 0.79 -36.49
N ILE A 53 -7.94 0.70 -35.44
CA ILE A 53 -6.78 -0.19 -35.40
C ILE A 53 -7.05 -1.25 -34.34
N TYR A 54 -7.19 -2.50 -34.76
CA TYR A 54 -7.42 -3.63 -33.87
C TYR A 54 -6.11 -4.37 -33.62
N ARG A 55 -5.78 -4.55 -32.35
CA ARG A 55 -4.76 -5.52 -31.93
C ARG A 55 -5.42 -6.90 -31.91
N ILE A 56 -4.81 -7.87 -32.59
CA ILE A 56 -5.43 -9.18 -32.86
C ILE A 56 -4.72 -10.35 -32.17
N ASP A 57 -3.52 -10.13 -31.60
CA ASP A 57 -2.82 -11.09 -30.74
C ASP A 57 -3.33 -11.09 -29.30
N ILE A 58 -3.78 -9.93 -28.80
CA ILE A 58 -4.53 -9.75 -27.56
C ILE A 58 -5.64 -8.71 -27.76
N THR A 59 -6.62 -8.65 -26.87
CA THR A 59 -7.68 -7.64 -26.95
C THR A 59 -7.12 -6.23 -26.81
N GLY A 60 -7.12 -5.47 -27.91
CA GLY A 60 -6.81 -4.04 -27.91
C GLY A 60 -7.46 -3.33 -29.11
N LYS A 61 -7.91 -2.10 -28.90
CA LYS A 61 -8.49 -1.26 -29.95
C LYS A 61 -7.97 0.17 -29.80
N TYR A 62 -7.59 0.75 -30.93
CA TYR A 62 -7.23 2.15 -31.06
C TYR A 62 -8.06 2.77 -32.19
N ASN A 63 -8.18 4.09 -32.18
CA ASN A 63 -8.97 4.82 -33.18
C ASN A 63 -8.33 6.16 -33.49
N THR A 64 -8.37 6.54 -34.76
CA THR A 64 -8.08 7.90 -35.22
C THR A 64 -9.00 8.27 -36.39
N LYS A 65 -8.87 9.51 -36.85
CA LYS A 65 -9.54 10.01 -38.06
C LYS A 65 -8.54 10.69 -38.98
N THR A 66 -8.88 10.75 -40.26
CA THR A 66 -8.08 11.50 -41.22
C THR A 66 -8.25 13.00 -41.08
N ASP A 67 -7.18 13.76 -41.35
CA ASP A 67 -7.18 15.21 -41.39
C ASP A 67 -7.63 15.77 -42.75
N LYS A 68 -7.52 17.10 -42.93
CA LYS A 68 -7.85 17.81 -44.19
C LYS A 68 -7.10 17.32 -45.42
N LYS A 69 -5.94 16.69 -45.25
CA LYS A 69 -5.13 16.11 -46.33
C LYS A 69 -5.43 14.62 -46.52
N GLY A 70 -6.42 14.08 -45.81
CA GLY A 70 -6.71 12.65 -45.77
C GLY A 70 -5.68 11.85 -44.98
N GLU A 71 -4.75 12.50 -44.27
CA GLU A 71 -3.66 11.85 -43.54
C GLU A 71 -4.12 11.38 -42.16
N TYR A 72 -3.59 10.25 -41.70
CA TYR A 72 -3.77 9.79 -40.32
C TYR A 72 -2.44 9.32 -39.73
N PHE A 73 -2.36 9.37 -38.41
CA PHE A 73 -1.25 8.88 -37.62
C PHE A 73 -1.76 8.33 -36.30
N HIS A 74 -1.15 7.24 -35.82
CA HIS A 74 -1.40 6.73 -34.47
C HIS A 74 -0.18 5.99 -33.93
N SER A 75 0.22 6.30 -32.70
CA SER A 75 1.24 5.55 -31.97
C SER A 75 0.68 4.22 -31.48
N LEU A 76 1.42 3.14 -31.66
CA LEU A 76 1.00 1.79 -31.28
C LEU A 76 2.09 1.14 -30.44
N PRO A 77 1.71 0.29 -29.46
CA PRO A 77 2.69 -0.56 -28.80
C PRO A 77 3.50 -1.36 -29.82
N ALA A 78 4.84 -1.35 -29.72
CA ALA A 78 5.65 -2.25 -30.54
C ALA A 78 5.30 -3.72 -30.27
N PHE A 79 5.69 -4.58 -31.22
CA PHE A 79 5.57 -6.04 -31.10
C PHE A 79 4.15 -6.61 -31.00
N GLY A 80 3.12 -5.80 -31.34
CA GLY A 80 1.74 -6.27 -31.50
C GLY A 80 1.39 -6.67 -32.95
N GLU A 81 0.35 -7.47 -33.11
CA GLU A 81 -0.24 -7.79 -34.41
C GLU A 81 -1.47 -6.94 -34.63
N TYR A 82 -1.49 -6.18 -35.73
CA TYR A 82 -2.51 -5.17 -35.96
C TYR A 82 -3.22 -5.36 -37.29
N VAL A 83 -4.47 -4.94 -37.32
CA VAL A 83 -5.28 -4.79 -38.52
C VAL A 83 -5.99 -3.45 -38.45
N ILE A 84 -5.94 -2.69 -39.54
CA ILE A 84 -6.71 -1.46 -39.70
C ILE A 84 -8.04 -1.78 -40.38
N SER A 85 -9.12 -1.17 -39.90
CA SER A 85 -10.41 -1.06 -40.58
C SER A 85 -10.73 0.40 -40.82
N VAL A 86 -10.89 0.80 -42.08
CA VAL A 86 -11.22 2.16 -42.49
C VAL A 86 -12.68 2.23 -42.92
N SER A 87 -13.41 3.24 -42.44
CA SER A 87 -14.86 3.39 -42.69
C SER A 87 -15.31 4.85 -42.64
N GLY A 88 -16.38 5.17 -43.35
CA GLY A 88 -17.00 6.50 -43.35
C GLY A 88 -18.46 6.45 -43.84
N PRO A 89 -19.24 7.53 -43.68
CA PRO A 89 -20.63 7.59 -44.13
C PRO A 89 -20.75 7.32 -45.63
N GLU A 90 -21.69 6.46 -46.03
CA GLU A 90 -21.93 6.07 -47.44
C GLU A 90 -20.71 5.44 -48.13
N LEU A 91 -19.74 4.92 -47.37
CA LEU A 91 -18.56 4.23 -47.91
C LEU A 91 -18.56 2.76 -47.54
N SER A 92 -18.04 1.92 -48.44
CA SER A 92 -17.74 0.53 -48.15
C SER A 92 -16.50 0.46 -47.24
N PRO A 93 -16.53 -0.27 -46.10
CA PRO A 93 -15.34 -0.41 -45.26
C PRO A 93 -14.28 -1.28 -45.93
N ILE A 94 -13.01 -0.96 -45.67
CA ILE A 94 -11.85 -1.74 -46.12
C ILE A 94 -10.96 -2.09 -44.94
N THR A 95 -10.33 -3.27 -44.97
CA THR A 95 -9.37 -3.71 -43.96
C THR A 95 -7.97 -3.84 -44.55
N SER A 96 -6.94 -3.59 -43.73
CA SER A 96 -5.55 -3.90 -44.09
C SER A 96 -5.28 -5.39 -43.94
N ASN A 97 -4.18 -5.84 -44.52
CA ASN A 97 -3.55 -7.07 -44.06
C ASN A 97 -3.08 -6.93 -42.60
N LYS A 98 -2.87 -8.06 -41.95
CA LYS A 98 -2.15 -8.12 -40.69
C LYS A 98 -0.76 -7.51 -40.86
N PHE A 99 -0.42 -6.55 -40.01
CA PHE A 99 0.91 -5.94 -39.97
C PHE A 99 1.46 -5.92 -38.55
N ARG A 100 2.77 -5.64 -38.44
CA ARG A 100 3.47 -5.47 -37.18
C ARG A 100 4.22 -4.16 -37.17
N ILE A 101 4.40 -3.61 -35.98
CA ILE A 101 5.18 -2.40 -35.73
C ILE A 101 6.55 -2.84 -35.23
N GLY A 102 7.61 -2.49 -35.96
CA GLY A 102 8.94 -3.04 -35.70
C GLY A 102 10.12 -2.19 -36.17
N GLY A 103 9.97 -0.89 -36.41
CA GLY A 103 11.10 -0.01 -36.75
C GLY A 103 10.89 1.41 -36.24
N ASP A 104 11.94 2.22 -36.31
CA ASP A 104 11.95 3.62 -35.82
C ASP A 104 11.06 4.56 -36.66
N GLN A 105 10.71 4.15 -37.87
CA GLN A 105 9.84 4.91 -38.77
C GLN A 105 8.39 4.42 -38.69
N PRO A 106 7.41 5.34 -38.70
CA PRO A 106 6.01 4.97 -38.75
C PRO A 106 5.71 4.12 -39.99
N LEU A 107 5.08 2.96 -39.79
CA LEU A 107 4.66 2.08 -40.88
C LEU A 107 3.58 2.78 -41.70
N GLU A 108 3.75 2.84 -43.02
CA GLU A 108 2.78 3.46 -43.91
C GLU A 108 1.71 2.46 -44.37
N GLN A 109 0.44 2.83 -44.25
CA GLN A 109 -0.74 2.05 -44.63
C GLN A 109 -1.77 2.98 -45.30
N ASN A 110 -1.85 2.94 -46.63
CA ASN A 110 -2.72 3.82 -47.41
C ASN A 110 -4.00 3.08 -47.84
N PHE A 111 -5.12 3.80 -47.94
CA PHE A 111 -6.41 3.20 -48.29
C PHE A 111 -7.15 4.02 -49.35
N GLU A 112 -7.84 3.32 -50.24
CA GLU A 112 -8.81 3.90 -51.16
C GLU A 112 -10.19 3.30 -50.89
N LEU A 113 -11.17 4.15 -50.60
CA LEU A 113 -12.55 3.73 -50.35
C LEU A 113 -13.44 4.11 -51.53
N VAL A 114 -14.51 3.34 -51.69
CA VAL A 114 -15.57 3.57 -52.67
C VAL A 114 -16.91 3.70 -51.94
N SER A 115 -17.92 4.22 -52.64
CA SER A 115 -19.31 4.28 -52.16
C SER A 115 -19.80 2.92 -51.65
N GLY A 116 -20.63 2.92 -50.62
CA GLY A 116 -21.11 1.70 -49.96
C GLY A 116 -22.15 1.95 -48.88
N ASP A 117 -22.32 0.95 -48.01
CA ASP A 117 -23.35 0.89 -46.98
C ASP A 117 -23.04 1.72 -45.72
N GLY A 118 -21.85 2.31 -45.63
CA GLY A 118 -21.42 3.07 -44.46
C GLY A 118 -21.11 2.20 -43.23
N LYS A 119 -20.99 0.88 -43.40
CA LYS A 119 -20.76 -0.04 -42.28
C LYS A 119 -19.38 0.20 -41.66
N ARG A 120 -19.35 0.21 -40.32
CA ARG A 120 -18.11 0.21 -39.53
C ARG A 120 -17.93 -1.17 -38.89
N LEU A 121 -16.89 -1.89 -39.29
CA LEU A 121 -16.65 -3.27 -38.85
C LEU A 121 -16.25 -3.33 -37.37
N THR A 122 -16.81 -4.31 -36.66
CA THR A 122 -16.42 -4.66 -35.29
C THR A 122 -15.12 -5.46 -35.25
N GLN A 123 -14.45 -5.54 -34.10
CA GLN A 123 -13.23 -6.34 -33.94
C GLN A 123 -13.43 -7.81 -34.33
N THR A 124 -14.57 -8.39 -33.94
CA THR A 124 -14.93 -9.77 -34.26
C THR A 124 -15.06 -9.98 -35.77
N GLU A 125 -15.77 -9.10 -36.47
CA GLU A 125 -15.93 -9.19 -37.93
C GLU A 125 -14.60 -9.02 -38.67
N VAL A 126 -13.73 -8.12 -38.21
CA VAL A 126 -12.38 -7.93 -38.78
C VAL A 126 -11.53 -9.19 -38.58
N VAL A 127 -11.54 -9.78 -37.38
CA VAL A 127 -10.79 -11.01 -37.09
C VAL A 127 -11.31 -12.19 -37.93
N ASP A 128 -12.63 -12.33 -38.07
CA ASP A 128 -13.24 -13.38 -38.88
C ASP A 128 -12.94 -13.22 -40.38
N TYR A 129 -12.86 -11.97 -40.87
CA TYR A 129 -12.47 -11.66 -42.24
C TYR A 129 -11.02 -12.06 -42.53
N ILE A 130 -10.09 -11.78 -41.61
CA ILE A 130 -8.67 -12.16 -41.74
C ILE A 130 -8.49 -13.69 -41.70
N LYS A 131 -9.22 -14.40 -40.82
CA LYS A 131 -9.19 -15.87 -40.73
C LYS A 131 -9.65 -16.58 -42.00
N LYS A 132 -10.51 -15.93 -42.80
CA LYS A 132 -11.01 -16.46 -44.08
C LYS A 132 -10.10 -16.13 -45.28
N GLY A 133 -8.89 -15.60 -45.03
CA GLY A 133 -7.88 -15.35 -46.06
C GLY A 133 -8.03 -14.00 -46.77
N GLY A 134 -8.15 -12.91 -46.00
CA GLY A 134 -8.44 -11.54 -46.46
C GLY A 134 -7.63 -10.99 -47.66
N ALA A 135 -8.07 -9.81 -48.14
CA ALA A 135 -7.73 -9.10 -49.39
C ALA A 135 -6.27 -9.16 -49.91
N PRO A 136 -6.06 -9.07 -51.24
CA PRO A 136 -4.74 -9.16 -51.87
C PRO A 136 -3.75 -8.13 -51.31
N ALA A 137 -2.48 -8.57 -51.18
CA ALA A 137 -1.37 -7.82 -50.61
C ALA A 137 -1.29 -6.36 -51.10
N ALA A 138 -1.17 -5.41 -50.17
CA ALA A 138 -0.71 -4.06 -50.50
C ALA A 138 0.73 -4.17 -51.02
N ALA A 139 0.94 -3.84 -52.29
CA ALA A 139 2.16 -4.11 -53.04
C ALA A 139 3.41 -3.32 -52.60
N ASN A 140 3.36 -2.54 -51.51
CA ASN A 140 4.44 -1.64 -51.08
C ASN A 140 4.67 -1.67 -49.56
N ALA A 141 4.71 -2.86 -48.94
CA ALA A 141 5.31 -2.97 -47.61
C ALA A 141 6.83 -2.69 -47.71
N PRO A 142 7.43 -1.83 -46.86
CA PRO A 142 8.86 -1.61 -46.86
C PRO A 142 9.62 -2.94 -46.71
N LYS A 143 10.51 -3.25 -47.65
CA LYS A 143 11.43 -4.38 -47.52
C LYS A 143 12.51 -4.01 -46.49
N ILE A 144 12.29 -4.34 -45.23
CA ILE A 144 13.36 -4.45 -44.23
C ILE A 144 14.42 -5.42 -44.74
N THR A 145 15.70 -5.08 -44.54
CA THR A 145 16.81 -5.95 -44.98
C THR A 145 16.75 -7.27 -44.19
N ALA A 146 17.28 -8.36 -44.76
CA ALA A 146 17.27 -9.67 -44.08
C ALA A 146 18.00 -9.63 -42.72
N GLU A 147 19.03 -8.78 -42.60
CA GLU A 147 19.78 -8.56 -41.37
C GLU A 147 18.97 -7.82 -40.30
N GLU A 148 18.23 -6.78 -40.70
CA GLU A 148 17.34 -6.03 -39.81
C GLU A 148 16.14 -6.87 -39.37
N ALA A 149 15.57 -7.67 -40.28
CA ALA A 149 14.50 -8.61 -39.94
C ALA A 149 14.97 -9.64 -38.89
N LYS A 150 16.17 -10.19 -39.06
CA LYS A 150 16.77 -11.15 -38.11
C LYS A 150 17.05 -10.52 -36.75
N ARG A 151 17.59 -9.29 -36.71
CA ARG A 151 17.83 -8.54 -35.48
C ARG A 151 16.53 -8.31 -34.70
N LEU A 152 15.48 -7.89 -35.39
CA LEU A 152 14.17 -7.67 -34.81
C LEU A 152 13.48 -8.96 -34.35
N ASP A 153 13.71 -10.09 -35.03
CA ASP A 153 13.26 -11.42 -34.59
C ASP A 153 13.96 -11.87 -33.30
N GLU A 154 15.29 -11.69 -33.22
CA GLU A 154 16.08 -12.02 -32.02
C GLU A 154 15.69 -11.15 -30.81
N GLU A 155 15.49 -9.85 -31.03
CA GLU A 155 15.03 -8.91 -29.99
C GLU A 155 13.61 -9.25 -29.51
N ARG A 156 12.70 -9.63 -30.41
CA ARG A 156 11.36 -10.15 -30.08
C ARG A 156 11.41 -11.41 -29.23
N ALA A 157 12.19 -12.40 -29.65
CA ALA A 157 12.30 -13.67 -28.94
C ALA A 157 12.84 -13.45 -27.52
N LYS A 158 13.76 -12.49 -27.35
CA LYS A 158 14.26 -12.08 -26.03
C LYS A 158 13.16 -11.42 -25.19
N ILE A 159 12.43 -10.45 -25.73
CA ILE A 159 11.34 -9.76 -25.02
C ILE A 159 10.21 -10.72 -24.65
N GLU A 160 9.82 -11.63 -25.54
CA GLU A 160 8.78 -12.62 -25.28
C GLU A 160 9.22 -13.58 -24.16
N LYS A 161 10.47 -14.03 -24.20
CA LYS A 161 11.06 -14.83 -23.13
C LYS A 161 11.11 -14.08 -21.79
N ASP A 162 11.52 -12.82 -21.80
CA ASP A 162 11.58 -11.98 -20.61
C ASP A 162 10.18 -11.72 -20.04
N ASN A 163 9.18 -11.44 -20.89
CA ASN A 163 7.77 -11.26 -20.49
C ASN A 163 7.15 -12.55 -19.94
N ALA A 164 7.42 -13.70 -20.58
CA ALA A 164 6.96 -15.00 -20.09
C ALA A 164 7.58 -15.33 -18.72
N LYS A 165 8.86 -14.98 -18.54
CA LYS A 165 9.54 -15.11 -17.24
C LYS A 165 8.91 -14.21 -16.20
N ILE A 166 8.71 -12.92 -16.49
CA ILE A 166 8.04 -11.96 -15.58
C ILE A 166 6.66 -12.46 -15.17
N LYS A 167 5.86 -12.95 -16.12
CA LYS A 167 4.53 -13.49 -15.82
C LYS A 167 4.61 -14.71 -14.89
N THR A 168 5.53 -15.62 -15.17
CA THR A 168 5.73 -16.84 -14.37
C THR A 168 6.19 -16.49 -12.96
N ASP A 169 7.17 -15.60 -12.83
CA ASP A 169 7.69 -15.12 -11.54
C ASP A 169 6.59 -14.40 -10.75
N PHE A 170 5.79 -13.56 -11.41
CA PHE A 170 4.67 -12.86 -10.79
C PHE A 170 3.62 -13.83 -10.23
N GLU A 171 3.21 -14.83 -11.03
CA GLU A 171 2.26 -15.85 -10.58
C GLU A 171 2.82 -16.67 -9.41
N ALA A 172 4.12 -16.98 -9.43
CA ALA A 172 4.80 -17.71 -8.36
C ALA A 172 4.89 -16.88 -7.06
N VAL A 173 5.30 -15.61 -7.13
CA VAL A 173 5.34 -14.70 -5.97
C VAL A 173 3.95 -14.55 -5.38
N LYS A 174 2.93 -14.31 -6.22
CA LYS A 174 1.55 -14.16 -5.78
C LYS A 174 1.08 -15.40 -5.00
N LYS A 175 1.36 -16.60 -5.52
CA LYS A 175 1.00 -17.86 -4.85
C LYS A 175 1.62 -17.97 -3.46
N HIS A 176 2.91 -17.68 -3.33
CA HIS A 176 3.61 -17.71 -2.04
C HIS A 176 3.09 -16.65 -1.06
N VAL A 177 2.80 -15.44 -1.55
CA VAL A 177 2.18 -14.37 -0.73
C VAL A 177 0.80 -14.78 -0.23
N GLU A 178 -0.04 -15.34 -1.10
CA GLU A 178 -1.37 -15.82 -0.73
C GLU A 178 -1.31 -16.99 0.29
N ALA A 179 -0.39 -17.93 0.09
CA ALA A 179 -0.15 -19.02 1.03
C ALA A 179 0.34 -18.50 2.39
N GLY A 180 1.30 -17.58 2.40
CA GLY A 180 1.80 -16.95 3.62
C GLY A 180 0.70 -16.19 4.37
N ALA A 181 -0.12 -15.42 3.66
CA ALA A 181 -1.26 -14.71 4.24
C ALA A 181 -2.29 -15.69 4.85
N ALA A 182 -2.56 -16.83 4.20
CA ALA A 182 -3.43 -17.86 4.74
C ALA A 182 -2.89 -18.48 6.04
N PHE A 183 -1.57 -18.68 6.13
CA PHE A 183 -0.91 -19.13 7.36
C PHE A 183 -0.96 -18.07 8.47
N VAL A 184 -0.78 -16.78 8.16
CA VAL A 184 -0.96 -15.68 9.12
C VAL A 184 -2.37 -15.67 9.71
N GLN A 185 -3.41 -15.87 8.88
CA GLN A 185 -4.79 -15.95 9.36
C GLN A 185 -5.02 -17.10 10.35
N LYS A 186 -4.26 -18.19 10.23
CA LYS A 186 -4.26 -19.33 11.15
C LYS A 186 -3.29 -19.18 12.33
N SER A 187 -2.58 -18.05 12.42
CA SER A 187 -1.48 -17.82 13.38
C SER A 187 -0.33 -18.83 13.26
N GLU A 188 -0.19 -19.50 12.11
CA GLU A 188 0.92 -20.41 11.81
C GLU A 188 2.12 -19.62 11.27
N TYR A 189 2.73 -18.80 12.13
CA TYR A 189 3.71 -17.80 11.69
C TYR A 189 5.00 -18.41 11.12
N GLU A 190 5.45 -19.57 11.60
CA GLU A 190 6.60 -20.28 11.02
C GLU A 190 6.36 -20.64 9.55
N ASN A 191 5.18 -21.17 9.22
CA ASN A 191 4.80 -21.51 7.85
C ASN A 191 4.65 -20.24 6.99
N ALA A 192 4.05 -19.19 7.55
CA ALA A 192 3.94 -17.90 6.86
C ALA A 192 5.31 -17.31 6.51
N ILE A 193 6.26 -17.30 7.46
CA ILE A 193 7.63 -16.84 7.26
C ILE A 193 8.30 -17.61 6.12
N LYS A 194 8.13 -18.94 6.08
CA LYS A 194 8.68 -19.77 5.01
C LYS A 194 8.13 -19.33 3.65
N GLU A 195 6.82 -19.23 3.49
CA GLU A 195 6.21 -18.82 2.22
C GLU A 195 6.63 -17.42 1.80
N PHE A 196 6.69 -16.45 2.71
CA PHE A 196 7.18 -15.10 2.38
C PHE A 196 8.66 -15.08 2.00
N LYS A 197 9.50 -15.93 2.62
CA LYS A 197 10.91 -16.08 2.21
C LYS A 197 11.02 -16.68 0.80
N GLU A 198 10.18 -17.65 0.43
CA GLU A 198 10.12 -18.19 -0.94
C GLU A 198 9.67 -17.11 -1.96
N ALA A 199 8.67 -16.30 -1.61
CA ALA A 199 8.26 -15.17 -2.45
C ALA A 199 9.43 -14.20 -2.71
N MET A 200 10.23 -13.90 -1.68
CA MET A 200 11.40 -13.03 -1.80
C MET A 200 12.55 -13.59 -2.63
N VAL A 201 12.69 -14.92 -2.71
CA VAL A 201 13.69 -15.56 -3.57
C VAL A 201 13.39 -15.30 -5.05
N ILE A 202 12.11 -15.21 -5.40
CA ILE A 202 11.66 -14.96 -6.77
C ILE A 202 11.70 -13.46 -7.10
N ASP A 203 11.14 -12.62 -6.23
CA ASP A 203 11.17 -11.15 -6.36
C ASP A 203 11.47 -10.49 -5.01
N ASN A 204 12.66 -9.92 -4.89
CA ASN A 204 13.15 -9.30 -3.66
C ASN A 204 12.83 -7.81 -3.54
N ALA A 205 12.03 -7.21 -4.43
CA ALA A 205 11.79 -5.77 -4.45
C ALA A 205 10.39 -5.35 -3.97
N GLN A 206 9.57 -6.28 -3.46
CA GLN A 206 8.20 -5.99 -3.08
C GLN A 206 8.06 -5.56 -1.61
N SER A 207 7.71 -4.28 -1.41
CA SER A 207 7.48 -3.69 -0.07
C SER A 207 6.46 -4.46 0.76
N VAL A 208 5.41 -5.01 0.13
CA VAL A 208 4.37 -5.79 0.80
C VAL A 208 4.90 -7.11 1.35
N VAL A 209 5.79 -7.80 0.62
CA VAL A 209 6.37 -9.07 1.07
C VAL A 209 7.26 -8.82 2.28
N TYR A 210 8.06 -7.76 2.25
CA TYR A 210 8.87 -7.33 3.38
C TYR A 210 8.03 -6.99 4.62
N ALA A 211 6.95 -6.24 4.44
CA ALA A 211 6.07 -5.86 5.55
C ALA A 211 5.37 -7.08 6.16
N GLN A 212 4.87 -8.00 5.32
CA GLN A 212 4.20 -9.22 5.79
C GLN A 212 5.17 -10.18 6.49
N LEU A 213 6.38 -10.34 5.97
CA LEU A 213 7.44 -11.11 6.62
C LEU A 213 7.82 -10.49 7.97
N GLY A 214 8.05 -9.18 8.01
CA GLY A 214 8.31 -8.45 9.26
C GLY A 214 7.19 -8.65 10.28
N GLN A 215 5.93 -8.50 9.87
CA GLN A 215 4.79 -8.70 10.75
C GLN A 215 4.68 -10.15 11.28
N ALA A 216 4.94 -11.16 10.45
CA ALA A 216 4.93 -12.56 10.87
C ALA A 216 6.07 -12.87 11.86
N LEU A 217 7.27 -12.33 11.60
CA LEU A 217 8.42 -12.41 12.51
C LEU A 217 8.13 -11.75 13.85
N PHE A 218 7.55 -10.55 13.86
CA PHE A 218 7.12 -9.86 15.08
C PHE A 218 6.17 -10.72 15.92
N ASN A 219 5.14 -11.30 15.28
CA ASN A 219 4.15 -12.11 15.98
C ASN A 219 4.75 -13.41 16.53
N LEU A 220 5.62 -14.07 15.78
CA LEU A 220 6.34 -15.24 16.27
C LEU A 220 7.29 -14.86 17.41
N GLY A 221 7.98 -13.72 17.31
CA GLY A 221 8.83 -13.17 18.36
C GLY A 221 8.05 -12.95 19.66
N ALA A 222 6.83 -12.40 19.56
CA ALA A 222 5.94 -12.23 20.72
C ALA A 222 5.52 -13.56 21.35
N ILE A 223 5.22 -14.59 20.54
CA ILE A 223 4.92 -15.94 21.03
C ILE A 223 6.13 -16.52 21.77
N ARG A 224 7.33 -16.44 21.18
CA ARG A 224 8.58 -16.93 21.80
C ARG A 224 8.90 -16.18 23.09
N PHE A 225 8.67 -14.86 23.12
CA PHE A 225 8.86 -14.04 24.30
C PHE A 225 7.94 -14.49 25.45
N ASN A 226 6.65 -14.69 25.16
CA ASN A 226 5.67 -15.17 26.13
C ASN A 226 5.97 -16.60 26.60
N ALA A 227 6.55 -17.43 25.72
CA ALA A 227 7.07 -18.75 26.06
C ALA A 227 8.42 -18.72 26.80
N LYS A 228 8.89 -17.54 27.23
CA LYS A 228 10.16 -17.31 27.94
C LYS A 228 11.42 -17.68 27.16
N LYS A 229 11.32 -17.83 25.84
CA LYS A 229 12.44 -18.10 24.91
C LYS A 229 13.03 -16.77 24.44
N LYS A 230 13.72 -16.06 25.34
CA LYS A 230 14.15 -14.67 25.11
C LYS A 230 15.13 -14.52 23.93
N ASP A 231 16.09 -15.43 23.78
CA ASP A 231 17.08 -15.31 22.70
C ASP A 231 16.46 -15.53 21.31
N GLU A 232 15.59 -16.54 21.19
CA GLU A 232 14.79 -16.76 19.97
C GLU A 232 13.92 -15.54 19.66
N ALA A 233 13.24 -14.99 20.67
CA ALA A 233 12.39 -13.81 20.50
C ALA A 233 13.19 -12.59 20.05
N LYS A 234 14.36 -12.34 20.66
CA LYS A 234 15.24 -11.22 20.29
C LYS A 234 15.67 -11.31 18.82
N ALA A 235 16.12 -12.48 18.38
CA ALA A 235 16.52 -12.70 16.99
C ALA A 235 15.37 -12.42 16.01
N LEU A 236 14.17 -12.92 16.31
CA LEU A 236 12.98 -12.69 15.51
C LEU A 236 12.57 -11.21 15.44
N PHE A 237 12.68 -10.47 16.55
CA PHE A 237 12.40 -9.03 16.55
C PHE A 237 13.45 -8.22 15.76
N ILE A 238 14.72 -8.66 15.76
CA ILE A 238 15.77 -8.06 14.92
C ILE A 238 15.43 -8.27 13.43
N GLU A 239 15.17 -9.52 13.00
CA GLU A 239 14.76 -9.79 11.61
C GLU A 239 13.49 -9.01 11.25
N SER A 240 12.53 -8.91 12.18
CA SER A 240 11.31 -8.12 11.99
C SER A 240 11.61 -6.64 11.71
N ALA A 241 12.48 -6.03 12.52
CA ALA A 241 12.89 -4.64 12.32
C ALA A 241 13.61 -4.45 10.98
N GLU A 242 14.51 -5.35 10.60
CA GLU A 242 15.26 -5.28 9.34
C GLU A 242 14.34 -5.34 8.11
N TYR A 243 13.40 -6.28 8.07
CA TYR A 243 12.47 -6.39 6.93
C TYR A 243 11.43 -5.27 6.93
N ALA A 244 10.93 -4.85 8.09
CA ALA A 244 10.01 -3.72 8.16
C ALA A 244 10.70 -2.41 7.72
N GLU A 245 11.98 -2.21 8.03
CA GLU A 245 12.76 -1.07 7.55
C GLU A 245 12.92 -1.08 6.02
N LYS A 246 13.14 -2.25 5.41
CA LYS A 246 13.15 -2.38 3.95
C LYS A 246 11.79 -2.01 3.34
N ALA A 247 10.69 -2.42 3.98
CA ALA A 247 9.35 -2.08 3.53
C ALA A 247 9.10 -0.56 3.57
N THR A 248 9.52 0.13 4.64
CA THR A 248 9.35 1.59 4.75
C THR A 248 10.19 2.35 3.72
N LYS A 249 11.41 1.89 3.41
CA LYS A 249 12.24 2.50 2.35
C LYS A 249 11.63 2.41 0.95
N LEU A 250 10.81 1.39 0.69
CA LEU A 250 10.13 1.18 -0.58
C LEU A 250 8.73 1.84 -0.64
N ALA A 251 8.13 2.15 0.51
CA ALA A 251 6.83 2.80 0.63
C ALA A 251 6.80 3.71 1.87
N LEU A 252 7.38 4.91 1.71
CA LEU A 252 7.67 5.87 2.79
C LEU A 252 6.42 6.42 3.49
N ASP A 253 5.26 6.37 2.83
CA ASP A 253 3.98 6.92 3.25
C ASP A 253 2.98 5.86 3.72
N ASN A 254 3.44 4.63 3.99
CA ASN A 254 2.58 3.57 4.50
C ASN A 254 2.61 3.49 6.05
N PRO A 255 1.59 3.99 6.77
CA PRO A 255 1.59 4.01 8.23
C PRO A 255 1.61 2.62 8.86
N THR A 256 1.13 1.59 8.14
CA THR A 256 1.20 0.21 8.60
C THR A 256 2.65 -0.29 8.63
N TYR A 257 3.43 -0.01 7.59
CA TYR A 257 4.81 -0.45 7.50
C TYR A 257 5.69 0.26 8.52
N ILE A 258 5.50 1.57 8.66
CA ILE A 258 6.18 2.38 9.68
C ILE A 258 5.86 1.85 11.07
N LYS A 259 4.60 1.50 11.34
CA LYS A 259 4.20 0.94 12.63
C LYS A 259 4.88 -0.39 12.93
N ILE A 260 4.98 -1.32 11.97
CA ILE A 260 5.65 -2.61 12.18
C ILE A 260 7.13 -2.38 12.54
N TYR A 261 7.80 -1.48 11.81
CA TYR A 261 9.18 -1.12 12.09
C TYR A 261 9.35 -0.48 13.47
N ALA A 262 8.50 0.49 13.81
CA ALA A 262 8.51 1.18 15.10
C ALA A 262 8.27 0.22 16.27
N ASP A 263 7.26 -0.65 16.16
CA ASP A 263 6.91 -1.64 17.19
C ASP A 263 8.06 -2.65 17.41
N SER A 264 8.71 -3.10 16.31
CA SER A 264 9.85 -4.02 16.37
C SER A 264 11.06 -3.38 17.07
N CYS A 265 11.37 -2.13 16.72
CA CYS A 265 12.45 -1.38 17.37
C CYS A 265 12.13 -1.12 18.85
N HIS A 266 10.90 -0.73 19.17
CA HIS A 266 10.48 -0.42 20.53
C HIS A 266 10.59 -1.64 21.45
N ILE A 267 10.12 -2.82 21.01
CA ILE A 267 10.21 -4.02 21.85
C ILE A 267 11.67 -4.44 22.08
N LEU A 268 12.56 -4.25 21.10
CA LEU A 268 14.00 -4.49 21.23
C LEU A 268 14.63 -3.56 22.27
N ALA A 269 14.32 -2.27 22.22
CA ALA A 269 14.80 -1.31 23.21
C ALA A 269 14.28 -1.64 24.62
N LYS A 270 12.96 -1.82 24.75
CA LYS A 270 12.28 -1.96 26.04
C LYS A 270 12.52 -3.29 26.73
N GLN A 271 12.48 -4.41 26.01
CA GLN A 271 12.52 -5.75 26.62
C GLN A 271 13.92 -6.38 26.60
N PHE A 272 14.82 -5.89 25.73
CA PHE A 272 16.15 -6.48 25.53
C PHE A 272 17.30 -5.51 25.76
N GLY A 273 17.01 -4.26 26.15
CA GLY A 273 18.03 -3.24 26.40
C GLY A 273 18.84 -2.88 25.16
N ALA A 274 18.30 -3.09 23.96
CA ALA A 274 18.98 -2.77 22.70
C ALA A 274 18.84 -1.27 22.42
N ILE A 275 19.67 -0.46 23.08
CA ILE A 275 19.55 1.01 23.17
C ILE A 275 19.47 1.66 21.78
N ASP A 276 20.25 1.17 20.81
CA ASP A 276 20.27 1.69 19.43
C ASP A 276 18.91 1.61 18.73
N PHE A 277 18.03 0.69 19.16
CA PHE A 277 16.68 0.57 18.62
C PHE A 277 15.71 1.59 19.23
N GLY A 278 16.04 2.21 20.36
CA GLY A 278 15.21 3.23 21.00
C GLY A 278 15.07 4.47 20.12
N GLU A 279 16.18 4.99 19.60
CA GLU A 279 16.18 6.13 18.68
C GLU A 279 15.47 5.78 17.36
N LYS A 280 15.72 4.58 16.81
CA LYS A 280 15.01 4.09 15.62
C LYS A 280 13.50 4.05 15.80
N ALA A 281 13.03 3.58 16.97
CA ALA A 281 11.61 3.55 17.30
C ALA A 281 11.03 4.96 17.43
N ILE A 282 11.72 5.89 18.11
CA ILE A 282 11.28 7.29 18.23
C ILE A 282 11.13 7.93 16.85
N ASN A 283 12.14 7.78 15.98
CA ASN A 283 12.11 8.34 14.63
C ASN A 283 10.96 7.76 13.80
N ALA A 284 10.75 6.44 13.88
CA ALA A 284 9.68 5.75 13.17
C ALA A 284 8.29 6.16 13.68
N TYR A 285 8.05 6.17 15.00
CA TYR A 285 6.76 6.64 15.55
C TYR A 285 6.52 8.12 15.26
N THR A 286 7.56 8.95 15.28
CA THR A 286 7.45 10.38 14.91
C THR A 286 6.96 10.49 13.47
N SER A 287 7.63 9.83 12.53
CA SER A 287 7.22 9.81 11.12
C SER A 287 5.83 9.18 10.91
N GLY A 288 5.47 8.14 11.67
CA GLY A 288 4.15 7.51 11.57
C GLY A 288 3.05 8.45 12.05
N SER A 289 3.30 9.18 13.14
CA SER A 289 2.31 10.08 13.73
C SER A 289 2.01 11.32 12.86
N THR A 290 2.92 11.72 11.96
CA THR A 290 2.67 12.85 11.05
C THR A 290 1.70 12.48 9.93
N ILE A 291 1.72 11.23 9.47
CA ILE A 291 0.86 10.73 8.38
C ILE A 291 -0.39 9.99 8.88
N GLU A 292 -0.43 9.58 10.15
CA GLU A 292 -1.60 8.93 10.74
C GLU A 292 -2.76 9.92 10.87
N THR A 293 -3.91 9.53 10.32
CA THR A 293 -5.13 10.35 10.26
C THR A 293 -6.13 9.97 11.35
N ASP A 294 -6.05 8.74 11.86
CA ASP A 294 -6.85 8.28 12.99
C ASP A 294 -6.29 8.89 14.30
N PRO A 295 -7.04 9.75 15.00
CA PRO A 295 -6.55 10.43 16.20
C PRO A 295 -6.14 9.46 17.32
N VAL A 296 -6.83 8.32 17.45
CA VAL A 296 -6.55 7.33 18.50
C VAL A 296 -5.23 6.61 18.19
N LYS A 297 -5.03 6.20 16.94
CA LYS A 297 -3.77 5.57 16.52
C LYS A 297 -2.60 6.55 16.60
N LYS A 298 -2.81 7.80 16.21
CA LYS A 298 -1.82 8.88 16.31
C LYS A 298 -1.38 9.10 17.77
N SER A 299 -2.33 9.27 18.69
CA SER A 299 -2.04 9.40 20.12
C SER A 299 -1.30 8.19 20.67
N LYS A 300 -1.65 6.97 20.22
CA LYS A 300 -0.93 5.75 20.61
C LYS A 300 0.53 5.78 20.16
N MET A 301 0.84 6.23 18.95
CA MET A 301 2.23 6.37 18.50
C MET A 301 3.00 7.40 19.34
N ILE A 302 2.36 8.53 19.68
CA ILE A 302 2.99 9.58 20.50
C ILE A 302 3.22 9.07 21.94
N ASN A 303 2.28 8.33 22.52
CA ASN A 303 2.47 7.67 23.81
C ASN A 303 3.65 6.69 23.79
N ARG A 304 3.85 5.95 22.69
CA ARG A 304 5.03 5.08 22.54
C ARG A 304 6.34 5.85 22.52
N ILE A 305 6.38 7.04 21.95
CA ILE A 305 7.57 7.92 22.02
C ILE A 305 7.85 8.29 23.49
N ALA A 306 6.81 8.67 24.25
CA ALA A 306 6.95 8.99 25.67
C ALA A 306 7.40 7.78 26.51
N ASP A 307 6.85 6.58 26.26
CA ASP A 307 7.28 5.33 26.88
C ASP A 307 8.78 5.07 26.66
N ILE A 308 9.30 5.34 25.46
CA ILE A 308 10.72 5.15 25.16
C ILE A 308 11.56 6.17 25.94
N TYR A 309 11.19 7.45 25.95
CA TYR A 309 11.87 8.45 26.76
C TYR A 309 11.86 8.10 28.26
N TYR A 310 10.74 7.59 28.77
CA TYR A 310 10.65 7.08 30.14
C TYR A 310 11.68 5.97 30.40
N SER A 311 11.77 4.99 29.49
CA SER A 311 12.72 3.88 29.61
C SER A 311 14.20 4.30 29.51
N GLN A 312 14.46 5.42 28.83
CA GLN A 312 15.79 6.02 28.71
C GLN A 312 16.15 6.94 29.89
N GLY A 313 15.19 7.22 30.78
CA GLY A 313 15.38 8.16 31.90
C GLY A 313 15.23 9.63 31.51
N ASP A 314 14.86 9.95 30.27
CA ASP A 314 14.64 11.33 29.80
C ASP A 314 13.24 11.81 30.21
N MET A 315 13.11 12.13 31.50
CA MET A 315 11.82 12.47 32.13
C MET A 315 11.24 13.79 31.60
N GLU A 316 12.07 14.73 31.17
CA GLU A 316 11.63 16.00 30.59
C GLU A 316 10.94 15.78 29.24
N LYS A 317 11.59 15.06 28.31
CA LYS A 317 10.98 14.74 27.03
C LYS A 317 9.78 13.80 27.19
N CYS A 318 9.83 12.88 28.16
CA CYS A 318 8.71 12.02 28.49
C CYS A 318 7.47 12.83 28.91
N SER A 319 7.60 13.73 29.89
CA SER A 319 6.49 14.59 30.36
C SER A 319 5.91 15.42 29.22
N THR A 320 6.79 16.13 28.50
CA THR A 320 6.40 17.00 27.38
C THR A 320 5.66 16.22 26.29
N THR A 321 6.04 14.96 26.05
CA THR A 321 5.39 14.14 25.01
C THR A 321 4.02 13.65 25.44
N TYR A 322 3.83 13.25 26.70
CA TYR A 322 2.51 12.92 27.24
C TYR A 322 1.58 14.14 27.27
N GLU A 323 2.09 15.31 27.61
CA GLU A 323 1.34 16.57 27.60
C GLU A 323 0.79 16.92 26.21
N LYS A 324 1.54 16.64 25.14
CA LYS A 324 1.04 16.80 23.76
C LYS A 324 -0.21 15.96 23.49
N VAL A 325 -0.25 14.73 23.97
CA VAL A 325 -1.43 13.86 23.83
C VAL A 325 -2.58 14.42 24.67
N LEU A 326 -2.32 14.74 25.94
CA LEU A 326 -3.33 15.26 26.88
C LEU A 326 -3.91 16.62 26.47
N ALA A 327 -3.17 17.45 25.75
CA ALA A 327 -3.67 18.70 25.18
C ALA A 327 -4.78 18.47 24.14
N THR A 328 -4.76 17.33 23.45
CA THR A 328 -5.77 16.95 22.44
C THR A 328 -6.85 16.02 22.97
N ASP A 329 -6.47 15.10 23.87
CA ASP A 329 -7.36 14.16 24.55
C ASP A 329 -7.05 14.16 26.06
N PRO A 330 -7.70 15.03 26.85
CA PRO A 330 -7.47 15.13 28.30
C PRO A 330 -7.86 13.88 29.10
N ASN A 331 -8.53 12.91 28.46
CA ASN A 331 -8.95 11.66 29.08
C ASN A 331 -8.18 10.45 28.53
N ASN A 332 -7.13 10.68 27.75
CA ASN A 332 -6.28 9.61 27.24
C ASN A 332 -5.66 8.82 28.40
N THR A 333 -6.14 7.60 28.61
CA THR A 333 -5.80 6.81 29.81
C THR A 333 -4.33 6.44 29.86
N GLU A 334 -3.72 6.11 28.71
CA GLU A 334 -2.29 5.79 28.60
C GLU A 334 -1.43 7.02 28.90
N ALA A 335 -1.76 8.19 28.36
CA ALA A 335 -1.02 9.42 28.65
C ALA A 335 -1.20 9.92 30.09
N LEU A 336 -2.39 9.77 30.66
CA LEU A 336 -2.65 10.05 32.08
C LEU A 336 -1.82 9.14 32.98
N LYS A 337 -1.81 7.82 32.71
CA LYS A 337 -0.98 6.86 33.45
C LYS A 337 0.51 7.23 33.32
N GLY A 338 0.95 7.56 32.10
CA GLY A 338 2.30 8.03 31.81
C GLY A 338 2.71 9.25 32.63
N LYS A 339 1.87 10.30 32.65
CA LYS A 339 2.08 11.50 33.46
C LYS A 339 2.23 11.17 34.95
N ALA A 340 1.34 10.35 35.50
CA ALA A 340 1.42 9.95 36.91
C ALA A 340 2.69 9.14 37.20
N ASN A 341 3.11 8.26 36.29
CA ASN A 341 4.36 7.49 36.41
C ASN A 341 5.60 8.39 36.38
N VAL A 342 5.59 9.46 35.57
CA VAL A 342 6.69 10.46 35.55
C VAL A 342 6.75 11.23 36.86
N ILE A 343 5.59 11.60 37.44
CA ILE A 343 5.54 12.23 38.75
C ILE A 343 6.15 11.29 39.81
N LEU A 344 5.73 10.03 39.86
CA LEU A 344 6.32 9.04 40.78
C LEU A 344 7.84 8.92 40.61
N ALA A 345 8.31 8.79 39.38
CA ALA A 345 9.72 8.61 39.08
C ALA A 345 10.58 9.84 39.45
N THR A 346 10.02 11.04 39.31
CA THR A 346 10.72 12.30 39.61
C THR A 346 10.48 12.80 41.04
N THR A 347 9.69 12.08 41.84
CA THR A 347 9.35 12.43 43.23
C THR A 347 9.50 11.21 44.14
N ALA A 348 10.73 10.69 44.20
CA ALA A 348 11.07 9.50 44.99
C ALA A 348 11.05 9.72 46.52
N SER A 349 11.00 10.98 46.98
CA SER A 349 10.94 11.33 48.40
C SER A 349 10.17 12.64 48.59
N ILE A 350 9.47 12.77 49.72
CA ILE A 350 8.68 13.96 50.06
C ILE A 350 9.58 14.91 50.85
N ASN A 351 10.26 15.80 50.14
CA ASN A 351 11.16 16.77 50.76
C ASN A 351 10.47 18.13 50.96
N THR A 352 9.46 18.43 50.14
CA THR A 352 8.76 19.71 50.12
C THR A 352 7.23 19.54 50.07
N PRO A 353 6.45 20.56 50.46
CA PRO A 353 5.01 20.59 50.22
C PRO A 353 4.64 20.40 48.74
N GLN A 354 5.49 20.88 47.83
CA GLN A 354 5.32 20.73 46.38
C GLN A 354 5.46 19.27 45.96
N ASP A 355 6.42 18.53 46.51
CA ASP A 355 6.58 17.08 46.26
C ASP A 355 5.32 16.32 46.70
N LYS A 356 4.80 16.65 47.89
CA LYS A 356 3.55 16.06 48.39
C LYS A 356 2.38 16.35 47.43
N ALA A 357 2.21 17.60 47.02
CA ALA A 357 1.14 18.01 46.11
C ALA A 357 1.22 17.31 44.75
N ARG A 358 2.43 17.09 44.21
CA ARG A 358 2.63 16.32 42.97
C ARG A 358 2.21 14.86 43.15
N LEU A 359 2.58 14.22 44.26
CA LEU A 359 2.16 12.83 44.52
C LEU A 359 0.65 12.71 44.76
N GLU A 360 0.02 13.71 45.39
CA GLU A 360 -1.45 13.80 45.50
C GLU A 360 -2.11 13.91 44.12
N GLU A 361 -1.53 14.70 43.20
CA GLU A 361 -1.96 14.77 41.80
C GLU A 361 -1.85 13.40 41.12
N ALA A 362 -0.70 12.71 41.24
CA ALA A 362 -0.49 11.39 40.66
C ALA A 362 -1.53 10.38 41.17
N MET A 363 -1.80 10.35 42.49
CA MET A 363 -2.84 9.48 43.04
C MET A 363 -4.23 9.82 42.51
N GLY A 364 -4.57 11.11 42.38
CA GLY A 364 -5.84 11.52 41.78
C GLY A 364 -6.00 11.08 40.33
N ILE A 365 -4.91 11.11 39.56
CA ILE A 365 -4.89 10.59 38.19
C ILE A 365 -5.12 9.07 38.18
N TYR A 366 -4.39 8.30 39.01
CA TYR A 366 -4.60 6.86 39.10
C TYR A 366 -6.00 6.49 39.55
N GLN A 367 -6.59 7.21 40.52
CA GLN A 367 -7.97 6.99 40.94
C GLN A 367 -8.96 7.21 39.80
N LYS A 368 -8.78 8.30 39.03
CA LYS A 368 -9.61 8.58 37.85
C LYS A 368 -9.55 7.44 36.81
N ILE A 369 -8.38 6.82 36.64
CA ILE A 369 -8.19 5.68 35.74
C ILE A 369 -8.86 4.42 36.31
N VAL A 370 -8.64 4.10 37.59
CA VAL A 370 -9.26 2.93 38.24
C VAL A 370 -10.79 3.00 38.18
N ASP A 371 -11.36 4.20 38.34
CA ASP A 371 -12.80 4.43 38.29
C ASP A 371 -13.41 4.19 36.88
N SER A 372 -12.60 4.26 35.81
CA SER A 372 -13.05 4.04 34.43
C SER A 372 -12.79 2.64 33.90
N LEU A 373 -11.90 1.86 34.54
CA LEU A 373 -11.50 0.53 34.08
C LEU A 373 -12.46 -0.57 34.56
N PRO A 374 -12.75 -1.58 33.72
CA PRO A 374 -13.40 -2.81 34.17
C PRO A 374 -12.49 -3.60 35.12
N ASP A 375 -13.07 -4.49 35.92
CA ASP A 375 -12.28 -5.37 36.79
C ASP A 375 -11.37 -6.29 35.96
N GLY A 376 -10.09 -6.38 36.35
CA GLY A 376 -9.10 -7.14 35.60
C GLY A 376 -7.66 -6.75 35.94
N ALA A 377 -6.70 -7.32 35.19
CA ALA A 377 -5.27 -7.13 35.44
C ALA A 377 -4.83 -5.65 35.39
N GLU A 378 -5.36 -4.88 34.43
CA GLU A 378 -5.01 -3.46 34.28
C GLU A 378 -5.51 -2.63 35.47
N LYS A 379 -6.75 -2.83 35.90
CA LYS A 379 -7.29 -2.15 37.10
C LYS A 379 -6.47 -2.50 38.34
N ASN A 380 -6.10 -3.77 38.51
CA ASN A 380 -5.26 -4.23 39.62
C ASN A 380 -3.86 -3.60 39.59
N GLU A 381 -3.24 -3.47 38.40
CA GLU A 381 -1.96 -2.77 38.22
C GLU A 381 -2.08 -1.32 38.69
N VAL A 382 -3.09 -0.58 38.21
CA VAL A 382 -3.24 0.83 38.55
C VAL A 382 -3.60 1.02 40.03
N SER A 383 -4.45 0.17 40.60
CA SER A 383 -4.74 0.16 42.04
C SER A 383 -3.49 -0.10 42.89
N GLY A 384 -2.52 -0.87 42.39
CA GLY A 384 -1.23 -1.07 43.04
C GLY A 384 -0.44 0.23 43.23
N TYR A 385 -0.48 1.16 42.26
CA TYR A 385 0.16 2.47 42.42
C TYR A 385 -0.52 3.33 43.49
N ILE A 386 -1.85 3.25 43.61
CA ILE A 386 -2.60 3.94 44.66
C ILE A 386 -2.22 3.39 46.04
N ALA A 387 -2.19 2.06 46.18
CA ALA A 387 -1.77 1.41 47.42
C ALA A 387 -0.32 1.78 47.79
N TYR A 388 0.59 1.81 46.81
CA TYR A 388 1.96 2.28 47.05
C TYR A 388 2.00 3.73 47.57
N LEU A 389 1.26 4.64 46.95
CA LEU A 389 1.18 6.04 47.37
C LEU A 389 0.60 6.20 48.78
N GLN A 390 -0.42 5.41 49.13
CA GLN A 390 -1.06 5.45 50.45
C GLN A 390 -0.20 4.79 51.53
N ASP A 391 0.19 3.54 51.31
CA ASP A 391 0.80 2.70 52.34
C ASP A 391 2.28 2.98 52.52
N THR A 392 2.99 3.29 51.43
CA THR A 392 4.44 3.54 51.46
C THR A 392 4.74 5.03 51.55
N MET A 393 4.17 5.83 50.65
CA MET A 393 4.47 7.27 50.57
C MET A 393 3.62 8.13 51.52
N LYS A 394 2.64 7.54 52.21
CA LYS A 394 1.75 8.23 53.18
C LYS A 394 1.00 9.42 52.57
N ILE A 395 0.60 9.31 51.31
CA ILE A 395 -0.23 10.31 50.64
C ILE A 395 -1.70 10.01 50.91
N GLU A 396 -2.45 11.02 51.33
CA GLU A 396 -3.89 10.90 51.57
C GLU A 396 -4.68 10.97 50.25
N PRO A 397 -5.67 10.08 50.03
CA PRO A 397 -6.50 10.13 48.83
C PRO A 397 -7.15 11.51 48.65
N PRO A 398 -7.32 11.99 47.41
CA PRO A 398 -7.95 13.28 47.16
C PRO A 398 -9.33 13.30 47.81
N LYS A 399 -9.63 14.35 48.59
CA LYS A 399 -10.94 14.50 49.25
C LYS A 399 -12.06 14.37 48.20
N ASP A 400 -12.92 13.38 48.39
CA ASP A 400 -14.03 13.03 47.50
C ASP A 400 -14.78 14.27 46.99
N THR A 401 -14.69 14.55 45.69
CA THR A 401 -15.56 15.55 45.04
C THR A 401 -17.01 15.07 44.89
N LYS A 402 -17.31 13.82 45.30
CA LYS A 402 -18.67 13.26 45.36
C LYS A 402 -19.60 14.09 46.26
N GLY A 403 -19.07 14.82 47.26
CA GLY A 403 -19.86 15.71 48.12
C GLY A 403 -20.36 17.01 47.46
N LYS A 404 -19.83 17.43 46.29
CA LYS A 404 -20.31 18.64 45.60
C LYS A 404 -21.56 18.41 44.76
N LYS A 405 -21.72 17.22 44.15
CA LYS A 405 -22.93 16.89 43.37
C LYS A 405 -24.17 16.66 44.24
N GLU A 406 -24.01 16.32 45.51
CA GLU A 406 -25.14 16.13 46.44
C GLU A 406 -25.65 17.44 47.05
N LYS A 407 -24.78 18.45 47.23
CA LYS A 407 -25.19 19.81 47.62
C LYS A 407 -25.96 20.53 46.50
N ASP A 408 -25.51 20.43 45.25
CA ASP A 408 -26.22 21.04 44.12
C ASP A 408 -27.59 20.39 43.82
N LYS A 409 -27.82 19.14 44.25
CA LYS A 409 -29.13 18.47 44.16
C LYS A 409 -30.07 18.81 45.33
N LYS A 410 -29.55 19.15 46.51
CA LYS A 410 -30.36 19.64 47.64
C LYS A 410 -30.80 21.08 47.44
N ASP A 411 -29.95 21.94 46.87
CA ASP A 411 -30.30 23.35 46.62
C ASP A 411 -31.28 23.55 45.44
N LYS A 412 -31.43 22.56 44.55
CA LYS A 412 -32.46 22.55 43.49
C LYS A 412 -33.80 21.93 43.89
N LYS A 413 -33.92 21.31 45.07
CA LYS A 413 -35.19 20.78 45.61
C LYS A 413 -35.81 21.67 46.69
N GLY A 414 -35.17 22.79 47.01
CA GLY A 414 -35.64 23.79 47.98
C GLY A 414 -36.01 25.14 47.36
N LYS A 415 -36.63 25.14 46.19
CA LYS A 415 -37.32 26.31 45.62
C LYS A 415 -38.70 25.93 45.14
#